data_AF-A0A7C8EFA5-F1
#
_entry.id   AF-A0A7C8EFA5-F1
#
_cell.length_a   1.000
_cell.length_b   1.000
_cell.length_c   1.000
_cell.angle_alpha   90.00
_cell.angle_beta   90.00
_cell.angle_gamma   90.00
#
_symmetry.space_group_name_H-M   'P 1'
#
loop_
_entity.id
_entity.type
_entity.pdbx_description
1 polymer ?
#
loop_
_entity_poly.entity_id
_entity_poly.type
_entity_poly.pdbx_seq_one_letter_code
_entity_poly.pdbx_strand_id
1 'polypeptide(L)' 'TAGEDETGKQKLVVRPAKCKGCGACQATCPKEGISVTGFSYSQLAAQVRAALE' A
#
# COMPACT_ATOMS: atom_id res chain seq x y z
N THR A 1 -2.60 9.03 -6.27
CA THR A 1 -2.88 9.86 -7.46
C THR A 1 -1.94 9.44 -8.58
N ALA A 2 -2.33 9.61 -9.84
CA ALA A 2 -1.42 9.38 -10.95
C ALA A 2 -0.40 10.54 -11.04
N GLY A 3 0.88 10.21 -11.24
CA GLY A 3 1.95 11.16 -11.52
C GLY A 3 2.87 10.59 -12.59
N GLU A 4 3.58 11.43 -13.32
CA GLU A 4 4.53 11.01 -14.34
C GLU A 4 5.96 10.96 -13.79
N ASP A 5 6.68 9.91 -14.18
CA ASP A 5 8.10 9.71 -13.96
C ASP A 5 8.94 10.35 -15.09
N GLU A 6 10.24 10.57 -14.87
CA GLU A 6 11.19 11.13 -15.84
C GLU A 6 11.29 10.36 -17.17
N THR A 7 10.84 9.10 -17.20
CA THR A 7 10.75 8.26 -18.40
C THR A 7 9.37 8.31 -19.09
N GLY A 8 8.46 9.18 -18.66
CA GLY A 8 7.10 9.32 -19.21
C GLY A 8 6.13 8.22 -18.78
N LYS A 9 6.50 7.38 -17.80
CA LYS A 9 5.63 6.32 -17.28
C LYS A 9 4.72 6.86 -16.19
N GLN A 10 3.43 6.50 -16.24
CA GLN A 10 2.49 6.76 -15.16
C GLN A 10 2.87 5.93 -13.93
N LYS A 11 3.16 6.62 -12.83
CA LYS A 11 3.44 6.03 -11.52
C LYS A 11 2.38 6.47 -10.53
N LEU A 12 2.03 5.57 -9.62
CA LEU A 12 1.22 5.94 -8.48
C LEU A 12 2.06 6.79 -7.52
N VAL A 13 1.55 7.99 -7.19
CA VAL A 13 2.16 8.90 -6.22
C VAL A 13 1.22 9.04 -5.03
N VAL A 14 1.78 8.91 -3.82
CA VAL A 14 1.08 9.21 -2.57
C VAL A 14 1.51 10.60 -2.11
N ARG A 15 0.54 11.44 -1.73
CA ARG A 15 0.81 12.75 -1.12
C ARG A 15 0.68 12.61 0.40
N PRO A 16 1.79 12.61 1.18
CA PRO A 16 1.74 12.30 2.61
C PRO A 16 0.77 13.18 3.40
N ALA A 17 0.74 14.48 3.10
CA ALA A 17 -0.17 15.45 3.73
C ALA A 17 -1.67 15.13 3.56
N LYS A 18 -2.04 14.37 2.51
CA LYS A 18 -3.42 13.93 2.26
C LYS A 18 -3.67 12.48 2.68
N CYS A 19 -2.62 11.71 2.95
CA CYS A 19 -2.74 10.31 3.35
C CYS A 19 -3.29 10.22 4.76
N LYS A 20 -4.36 9.44 4.95
CA LYS A 20 -4.96 9.17 6.27
C LYS A 20 -4.57 7.80 6.82
N GLY A 21 -3.80 7.01 6.07
CA GLY A 21 -3.40 5.66 6.48
C GLY A 21 -4.53 4.62 6.46
N CYS A 22 -5.60 4.81 5.68
CA CYS A 22 -6.76 3.90 5.68
C CYS A 22 -6.52 2.54 5.00
N GLY A 23 -5.38 2.30 4.35
CA GLY A 23 -5.06 0.99 3.75
C GLY A 23 -5.71 0.68 2.40
N ALA A 24 -6.73 1.43 1.95
CA ALA A 24 -7.49 1.10 0.75
C ALA A 24 -6.63 0.96 -0.53
N CYS A 25 -5.64 1.82 -0.70
CA CYS A 25 -4.72 1.75 -1.84
C CYS A 25 -3.83 0.50 -1.80
N GLN A 26 -3.31 0.13 -0.62
CA GLN A 26 -2.53 -1.10 -0.44
C GLN A 26 -3.37 -2.35 -0.73
N ALA A 27 -4.60 -2.41 -0.23
CA ALA A 27 -5.49 -3.57 -0.41
C ALA A 27 -5.91 -3.80 -1.86
N THR A 28 -6.07 -2.73 -2.65
CA THR A 28 -6.56 -2.84 -4.04
C THR A 28 -5.44 -3.00 -5.07
N CYS A 29 -4.17 -2.80 -4.71
CA CYS A 29 -3.09 -2.81 -5.69
C CYS A 29 -2.80 -4.26 -6.13
N PRO A 30 -3.00 -4.61 -7.41
CA PRO A 30 -2.81 -5.98 -7.88
C PRO A 30 -1.33 -6.40 -7.94
N LYS A 31 -0.41 -5.44 -7.84
CA LYS A 31 1.04 -5.68 -7.81
C LYS A 31 1.62 -5.61 -6.40
N GLU A 32 0.78 -5.40 -5.39
CA GLU A 32 1.19 -5.26 -3.99
C GLU A 32 2.30 -4.21 -3.78
N GLY A 33 2.33 -3.20 -4.66
CA GLY A 33 3.42 -2.21 -4.74
C GLY A 33 3.28 -1.04 -3.78
N ILE A 34 2.32 -1.08 -2.86
CA ILE A 34 2.00 0.00 -1.93
C ILE A 34 2.01 -0.58 -0.53
N SER A 35 2.71 0.09 0.39
CA SER A 35 2.76 -0.30 1.80
C SER A 35 2.36 0.89 2.67
N VAL A 36 1.43 0.65 3.59
CA VAL A 36 1.00 1.59 4.62
C VAL A 36 1.76 1.27 5.90
N THR A 37 2.36 2.29 6.50
CA THR A 37 3.13 2.17 7.73
C THR A 37 2.32 1.50 8.83
N GLY A 38 2.90 0.50 9.50
CA GLY A 38 2.26 -0.25 10.58
C GLY A 38 1.39 -1.43 10.12
N PHE A 39 1.18 -1.60 8.82
CA PHE A 39 0.37 -2.67 8.24
C PHE A 39 1.14 -3.38 7.11
N SER A 40 2.37 -3.79 7.36
CA SER A 40 3.11 -4.55 6.35
C SER A 40 2.40 -5.87 6.03
N TYR A 41 2.55 -6.36 4.80
CA TYR A 41 1.96 -7.65 4.41
C TYR A 41 2.41 -8.80 5.32
N SER A 42 3.66 -8.81 5.77
CA SER A 42 4.17 -9.81 6.71
C SER A 42 3.52 -9.71 8.09
N GLN A 43 3.26 -8.49 8.58
CA GLN A 43 2.56 -8.27 9.85
C GLN A 43 1.11 -8.75 9.76
N LEU A 44 0.39 -8.38 8.69
CA LEU A 44 -0.98 -8.81 8.47
C LEU A 44 -1.08 -10.34 8.33
N ALA A 45 -0.20 -10.97 7.57
CA ALA A 45 -0.17 -12.42 7.41
C ALA A 45 0.13 -13.15 8.74
N ALA A 46 0.98 -12.58 9.60
CA ALA A 46 1.22 -13.13 10.93
C ALA A 46 -0.05 -13.07 11.80
N GLN A 47 -0.78 -11.95 11.78
CA GLN A 47 -2.03 -11.81 12.52
C GLN A 47 -3.11 -12.80 12.06
N VAL A 48 -3.27 -12.98 10.74
CA VAL A 48 -4.24 -13.96 10.19
C VAL A 48 -3.88 -15.38 10.60
N ARG A 49 -2.60 -15.78 10.49
CA ARG A 49 -2.16 -17.12 10.92
C ARG A 49 -2.44 -17.35 12.40
N ALA A 50 -2.07 -16.40 13.26
CA ALA A 50 -2.31 -16.50 14.70
C ALA A 50 -3.80 -16.58 15.07
N ALA A 51 -4.71 -16.07 14.23
CA ALA A 51 -6.15 -16.15 14.46
C ALA A 51 -6.78 -17.49 14.05
N LEU A 52 -6.05 -18.33 13.29
CA LEU A 52 -6.52 -19.61 12.77
C LEU A 52 -5.88 -20.82 13.49
N GLU A 53 -4.95 -20.59 14.41
CA GLU A 53 -4.34 -21.61 15.29
C GLU A 53 -5.12 -21.82 16.59
#